data_AF-A0A3S5BBH1-F1
#
_entry.id   AF-A0A3S5BBH1-F1
#
_cell.length_a   1.000
_cell.length_b   1.000
_cell.length_c   1.000
_cell.angle_alpha   90.00
_cell.angle_beta   90.00
_cell.angle_gamma   90.00
#
_symmetry.space_group_name_H-M   'P 1'
#
loop_
_entity.id
_entity.type
_entity.pdbx_description
1 polymer ?
#
loop_
_entity_poly.entity_id
_entity_poly.type
_entity_poly.pdbx_seq_one_letter_code
_entity_poly.pdbx_strand_id
1 'polypeptide(L)'
;MKPLGSWSRDLSARIEVFSTWAQMAHPPRLFWIGAFSFPTGFLTAVMQTSARHNGISVDALSWEFTVATVNEVNPLAFTAKDGGVQVSLIKSFKYG
;
A
#
# COMPACT_ATOMS: atom_id res chain seq x y z
N MET A 1 -25.86 2.17 7.26
CA MET A 1 -24.77 1.95 8.26
C MET A 1 -24.35 0.50 8.16
N LYS A 2 -23.05 0.20 8.06
CA LYS A 2 -22.55 -1.19 7.94
C LYS A 2 -22.86 -1.95 9.26
N PRO A 3 -23.36 -3.20 9.21
CA PRO A 3 -23.68 -3.97 10.43
C PRO A 3 -22.43 -4.24 11.28
N LEU A 4 -22.59 -4.37 12.61
CA LEU A 4 -21.47 -4.65 13.53
C LEU A 4 -20.66 -5.88 13.12
N GLY A 5 -21.33 -6.96 12.72
CA GLY A 5 -20.65 -8.17 12.25
C GLY A 5 -19.79 -7.92 11.01
N SER A 6 -20.17 -6.97 10.15
CA SER A 6 -19.39 -6.60 8.97
C SER A 6 -18.21 -5.69 9.34
N TRP A 7 -18.34 -4.83 10.36
CA TRP A 7 -17.21 -4.08 10.93
C TRP A 7 -16.21 -4.98 11.65
N SER A 8 -16.68 -5.96 12.42
CA SER A 8 -15.84 -6.91 13.13
C SER A 8 -14.98 -7.72 12.16
N ARG A 9 -15.57 -8.22 11.06
CA ARG A 9 -14.82 -8.92 10.01
C ARG A 9 -13.78 -8.02 9.32
N ASP A 10 -14.13 -6.77 9.05
CA ASP A 10 -13.21 -5.78 8.47
C ASP A 10 -12.00 -5.55 9.39
N LEU A 11 -12.25 -5.40 10.69
CA LEU A 11 -11.20 -5.25 11.70
C LEU A 11 -10.29 -6.48 11.78
N SER A 12 -10.87 -7.68 11.82
CA SER A 12 -10.09 -8.93 11.81
C SER A 12 -9.17 -9.02 10.58
N ALA A 13 -9.67 -8.67 9.39
CA ALA A 13 -8.87 -8.66 8.17
C ALA A 13 -7.72 -7.64 8.21
N ARG A 14 -7.94 -6.46 8.81
CA ARG A 14 -6.86 -5.47 9.02
C ARG A 14 -5.77 -6.02 9.94
N ILE A 15 -6.16 -6.62 11.06
CA ILE A 15 -5.23 -7.21 12.04
C ILE A 15 -4.39 -8.30 11.39
N GLU A 16 -5.02 -9.17 10.60
CA GLU A 16 -4.32 -10.24 9.87
C GLU A 16 -3.24 -9.66 8.95
N VAL A 17 -3.56 -8.67 8.12
CA VAL A 17 -2.59 -8.02 7.22
C VAL A 17 -1.39 -7.44 7.97
N PHE A 18 -1.63 -6.74 9.10
CA PHE A 18 -0.53 -6.17 9.89
C PHE A 18 0.28 -7.25 10.63
N SER A 19 -0.38 -8.29 11.14
CA SER A 19 0.29 -9.42 11.80
C SER A 19 1.20 -10.18 10.84
N THR A 20 0.72 -10.44 9.61
CA THR A 20 1.52 -11.07 8.56
C THR A 20 2.70 -10.17 8.19
N TRP A 21 2.49 -8.87 7.97
CA TRP A 21 3.59 -7.95 7.64
C TRP A 21 4.64 -7.90 8.76
N ALA A 22 4.23 -7.87 10.03
CA ALA A 22 5.17 -7.86 11.16
C ALA A 22 6.09 -9.09 11.24
N GLN A 23 5.70 -10.21 10.62
CA GLN A 23 6.48 -11.45 10.57
C GLN A 23 7.39 -11.52 9.33
N MET A 24 7.29 -10.58 8.38
CA MET A 24 8.11 -10.56 7.18
C MET A 24 9.46 -9.87 7.43
N ALA A 25 10.54 -10.41 6.85
CA ALA A 25 11.87 -9.80 6.91
C ALA A 25 11.97 -8.50 6.09
N HIS A 26 11.11 -8.32 5.09
CA HIS A 26 11.10 -7.16 4.19
C HIS A 26 9.66 -6.64 4.00
N PRO A 27 9.48 -5.34 3.72
CA PRO A 27 8.16 -4.79 3.41
C PRO A 27 7.52 -5.48 2.18
N PRO A 28 6.19 -5.69 2.18
CA PRO A 28 5.50 -6.23 1.02
C PRO A 28 5.55 -5.25 -0.16
N ARG A 29 5.44 -5.77 -1.39
CA ARG A 29 5.39 -4.94 -2.61
C ARG A 29 4.00 -4.31 -2.85
N LEU A 30 2.98 -4.88 -2.22
CA LEU A 30 1.57 -4.51 -2.36
C LEU A 30 1.01 -4.19 -0.98
N PHE A 31 0.36 -3.04 -0.84
CA PHE A 31 -0.28 -2.62 0.40
C PHE A 31 -1.78 -2.40 0.20
N TRP A 32 -2.57 -2.89 1.14
CA TRP A 32 -3.99 -2.53 1.23
C TRP A 32 -4.12 -1.20 1.96
N ILE A 33 -4.09 -0.09 1.22
CA ILE A 33 -4.13 1.26 1.83
C ILE A 33 -5.36 1.50 2.70
N GLY A 34 -6.48 0.85 2.35
CA GLY A 34 -7.73 0.91 3.10
C GLY A 34 -7.63 0.28 4.49
N ALA A 35 -6.59 -0.51 4.79
CA ALA A 35 -6.38 -1.12 6.10
C ALA A 35 -5.88 -0.12 7.16
N PHE A 36 -5.19 0.94 6.73
CA PHE A 36 -4.58 1.91 7.64
C PHE A 36 -5.62 2.86 8.24
N SER A 37 -5.48 3.15 9.54
CA SER A 37 -6.28 4.17 10.21
C SER A 37 -5.90 5.59 9.75
N PHE A 38 -4.65 5.79 9.32
CA PHE A 38 -4.14 7.06 8.81
C PHE A 38 -3.29 6.87 7.53
N PRO A 39 -3.93 6.72 6.36
CA PRO A 39 -3.23 6.42 5.10
C PRO A 39 -2.20 7.46 4.65
N THR A 40 -2.45 8.74 4.92
CA THR A 40 -1.57 9.84 4.54
C THR A 40 -0.22 9.78 5.26
N GLY A 41 -0.21 9.42 6.55
CA GLY A 41 1.03 9.22 7.30
C GLY A 41 1.89 8.08 6.75
N PHE A 42 1.26 7.01 6.30
CA PHE A 42 1.95 5.92 5.61
C PHE A 42 2.59 6.38 4.30
N LEU A 43 1.86 7.12 3.47
CA LEU A 43 2.40 7.68 2.22
C LEU A 43 3.59 8.60 2.48
N THR A 44 3.52 9.46 3.50
CA THR A 44 4.67 10.29 3.91
C THR A 44 5.87 9.44 4.33
N ALA A 45 5.66 8.36 5.08
CA ALA A 45 6.75 7.45 5.48
C ALA A 45 7.40 6.78 4.27
N VAL A 46 6.61 6.41 3.24
CA VAL A 46 7.12 5.86 1.98
C VAL A 46 8.02 6.87 1.26
N MET A 47 7.56 8.12 1.07
CA MET A 47 8.38 9.17 0.45
C MET A 47 9.68 9.39 1.21
N GLN A 48 9.62 9.49 2.54
CA GLN A 48 10.81 9.67 3.35
C GLN A 48 11.79 8.49 3.24
N THR A 49 11.26 7.26 3.17
CA THR A 49 12.08 6.05 3.02
C THR A 49 12.75 6.03 1.65
N SER A 50 12.02 6.36 0.59
CA SER A 50 12.56 6.46 -0.77
C SER A 50 13.61 7.57 -0.90
N ALA A 51 13.36 8.74 -0.30
CA ALA A 51 14.29 9.86 -0.32
C ALA A 51 15.62 9.49 0.36
N ARG A 52 15.55 8.84 1.53
CA ARG A 52 16.74 8.36 2.25
C ARG A 52 17.49 7.29 1.46
N HIS A 53 16.79 6.36 0.84
CA HIS A 53 17.40 5.32 0.00
C HIS A 53 18.16 5.92 -1.19
N ASN A 54 17.60 6.96 -1.82
CA ASN A 54 18.16 7.59 -3.01
C ASN A 54 19.09 8.79 -2.72
N GLY A 55 19.26 9.16 -1.45
CA GLY A 55 20.12 10.28 -1.06
C GLY A 55 19.65 11.65 -1.55
N ILE A 56 18.35 11.83 -1.78
CA ILE A 56 17.75 13.08 -2.28
C ILE A 56 16.80 13.71 -1.25
N SER A 57 16.41 14.97 -1.47
CA SER A 57 15.36 15.60 -0.65
C SER A 57 14.00 14.95 -0.91
N VAL A 58 13.15 14.90 0.11
CA VAL A 58 11.74 14.48 -0.03
C VAL A 58 10.98 15.40 -1.00
N ASP A 59 11.36 16.68 -1.08
CA ASP A 59 10.73 17.65 -1.99
C ASP A 59 11.02 17.36 -3.47
N ALA A 60 12.04 16.53 -3.75
CA ALA A 60 12.35 16.08 -5.11
C ALA A 60 11.48 14.89 -5.55
N LEU A 61 10.68 14.31 -4.64
CA LEU A 61 9.79 13.20 -4.93
C LEU A 61 8.38 13.70 -5.24
N SER A 62 7.70 12.98 -6.14
CA SER A 62 6.29 13.18 -6.44
C SER A 62 5.59 11.84 -6.61
N TRP A 63 4.27 11.84 -6.45
CA TRP A 63 3.46 10.65 -6.67
C TRP A 63 3.01 10.56 -8.12
N GLU A 64 3.22 9.40 -8.73
CA GLU A 64 2.64 9.02 -10.01
C GLU A 64 1.61 7.92 -9.79
N PHE A 65 0.49 7.98 -10.52
CA PHE A 65 -0.60 7.01 -10.40
C PHE A 65 -0.96 6.44 -11.78
N THR A 66 -0.99 5.12 -11.88
CA THR A 66 -1.52 4.41 -13.05
C THR A 66 -2.84 3.77 -12.69
N VAL A 67 -3.90 4.05 -13.46
CA VAL A 67 -5.20 3.38 -13.30
C VAL A 67 -5.13 2.07 -14.07
N ALA A 68 -5.13 0.94 -13.35
CA ALA A 68 -5.17 -0.40 -13.93
C ALA A 68 -6.57 -1.00 -13.82
N THR A 69 -7.02 -1.70 -14.87
CA THR A 69 -8.22 -2.53 -14.77
C THR A 69 -7.88 -3.86 -14.08
N VAL A 70 -8.86 -4.48 -13.40
CA VAL A 70 -8.65 -5.67 -12.55
C VAL A 70 -7.97 -6.83 -13.30
N ASN A 71 -8.11 -6.90 -14.63
CA ASN A 71 -7.52 -7.94 -15.47
C ASN A 71 -6.06 -7.66 -15.88
N GLU A 72 -5.56 -6.44 -15.67
CA GLU A 72 -4.22 -5.99 -16.09
C GLU A 72 -3.20 -5.96 -14.94
N VAL A 73 -3.64 -6.22 -13.71
CA VAL A 73 -2.76 -6.25 -12.54
C VAL A 73 -1.97 -7.57 -12.56
N ASN A 74 -0.94 -7.66 -13.40
CA ASN A 74 0.09 -8.69 -13.25
C ASN A 74 1.01 -8.28 -12.09
N PRO A 75 0.97 -8.97 -10.93
CA PRO A 75 1.78 -8.59 -9.75
C PRO A 75 3.31 -8.59 -10.02
N LEU A 76 3.73 -9.22 -11.12
CA LEU A 76 5.13 -9.38 -11.52
C LEU A 76 5.59 -8.37 -12.58
N ALA A 77 4.68 -7.63 -13.23
CA ALA A 77 5.02 -6.71 -14.32
C ALA A 77 5.43 -5.29 -13.86
N PHE A 78 5.39 -5.04 -12.55
CA PHE A 78 5.70 -3.74 -11.97
C PHE A 78 7.19 -3.65 -11.62
N THR A 79 8.01 -3.35 -12.64
CA THR A 79 9.41 -2.99 -12.43
C THR A 79 9.49 -1.48 -12.25
N ALA A 80 10.04 -1.03 -11.11
CA ALA A 80 10.32 0.38 -10.91
C ALA A 80 11.26 0.87 -12.03
N LYS A 81 10.80 1.84 -12.83
CA LYS A 81 11.70 2.55 -13.73
C LYS A 81 12.65 3.37 -12.86
N ASP A 82 13.94 3.24 -13.11
CA ASP A 82 14.97 4.19 -12.67
C ASP A 82 15.07 4.42 -11.14
N GLY A 83 15.20 3.36 -10.34
CA GLY A 83 15.59 3.46 -8.92
C GLY A 83 14.51 4.02 -7.97
N GLY A 84 13.27 4.17 -8.43
CA GLY A 84 12.14 4.54 -7.58
C GLY A 84 11.66 3.40 -6.66
N VAL A 85 11.07 3.75 -5.51
CA VAL A 85 10.34 2.79 -4.67
C VAL A 85 8.89 2.72 -5.16
N GLN A 86 8.49 1.57 -5.73
CA GLN A 86 7.12 1.38 -6.19
C GLN A 86 6.26 0.77 -5.07
N VAL A 87 5.24 1.53 -4.63
CA VAL A 87 4.22 1.06 -3.69
C VAL A 87 2.92 0.88 -4.45
N SER A 88 2.48 -0.36 -4.61
CA SER A 88 1.24 -0.67 -5.30
C SER A 88 0.08 -0.76 -4.30
N LEU A 89 -1.01 -0.04 -4.57
CA LEU A 89 -2.17 0.06 -3.69
C LEU A 89 -3.35 -0.73 -4.28
N ILE A 90 -3.90 -1.67 -3.50
CA ILE A 90 -5.12 -2.38 -3.91
C ILE A 90 -6.34 -1.63 -3.37
N LYS A 91 -7.21 -1.18 -4.28
CA LYS A 91 -8.56 -0.71 -3.94
C LYS A 91 -9.52 -1.90 -3.97
N SER A 92 -9.72 -2.53 -2.81
CA SER A 92 -10.69 -3.62 -2.67
C SER A 92 -12.11 -3.06 -2.67
N PHE A 93 -12.86 -3.28 -3.76
CA PHE A 93 -14.32 -3.16 -3.75
C PHE A 93 -14.90 -4.54 -3.46
N LYS A 94 -15.33 -4.78 -2.22
CA LYS A 94 -16.22 -5.90 -1.93
C LYS A 94 -17.65 -5.38 -1.92
N TYR A 95 -18.38 -5.61 -3.01
CA TYR A 95 -19.84 -5.58 -2.98
C TYR A 95 -20.31 -6.85 -2.28
N GLY A 96 -21.08 -6.68 -1.21
CA GLY A 96 -21.69 -7.74 -0.41
C GLY A 96 -22.66 -7.11 0.58
#